data_AF-A0A7C4VJS7-F1
#
_entry.id   AF-A0A7C4VJS7-F1
#
_cell.length_a   1.000
_cell.length_b   1.000
_cell.length_c   1.000
_cell.angle_alpha   90.00
_cell.angle_beta   90.00
_cell.angle_gamma   90.00
#
_symmetry.space_group_name_H-M   'P 1'
#
loop_
_entity.id
_entity.type
_entity.pdbx_description
1 polymer ?
#
loop_
_entity_poly.entity_id
_entity_poly.type
_entity_poly.pdbx_seq_one_letter_code
_entity_poly.pdbx_strand_id
1 'polypeptide(L)'
;MSVCNPPPEILNRYPKPFEFKDTDRKTVLAEGVVEDVILVYHDDYPREYWKGVEKLRFNNGRVEFRFMYWARKKGQADANWTWGQFNVCLPPDLLDKLMECMQKKGWVRLQ
;
A
#
# COMPACT_ATOMS: atom_id res chain seq x y z
N MET A 1 7.17 11.92 15.94
CA MET A 1 6.51 12.04 14.62
C MET A 1 5.02 12.10 14.87
N SER A 2 4.37 13.21 14.54
CA SER A 2 2.91 13.31 14.63
C SER A 2 2.31 12.32 13.64
N VAL A 3 1.64 11.29 14.17
CA VAL A 3 0.89 10.33 13.37
C VAL A 3 -0.30 11.10 12.80
N CYS A 4 -0.21 11.55 11.55
CA CYS A 4 -1.39 12.00 10.84
C CYS A 4 -2.26 10.76 10.62
N ASN A 5 -3.45 10.73 11.22
CA ASN A 5 -4.40 9.65 10.99
C ASN A 5 -4.92 9.74 9.54
N PRO A 6 -4.91 8.66 8.75
CA PRO A 6 -5.49 8.67 7.42
C PRO A 6 -6.99 9.04 7.48
N PRO A 7 -7.52 9.76 6.47
CA PRO A 7 -8.94 10.07 6.36
C PRO A 7 -9.83 8.83 6.56
N PRO A 8 -10.95 8.93 7.31
CA PRO A 8 -11.85 7.79 7.53
C PRO A 8 -12.34 7.14 6.23
N GLU A 9 -12.56 7.93 5.18
CA GLU A 9 -12.96 7.45 3.85
C GLU A 9 -11.92 6.53 3.16
N ILE A 10 -10.65 6.63 3.54
CA ILE A 10 -9.60 5.69 3.15
C ILE A 10 -9.67 4.45 4.02
N LEU A 11 -9.71 4.61 5.35
CA LEU A 11 -9.67 3.49 6.30
C LEU A 11 -10.89 2.57 6.18
N ASN A 12 -12.07 3.14 5.89
CA ASN A 12 -13.32 2.40 5.66
C ASN A 12 -13.26 1.49 4.41
N ARG A 13 -12.20 1.57 3.60
CA ARG A 13 -11.95 0.66 2.47
C ARG A 13 -11.28 -0.64 2.91
N TYR A 14 -10.98 -0.81 4.19
CA TYR A 14 -10.28 -1.97 4.73
C TYR A 14 -11.07 -2.58 5.91
N PRO A 15 -11.02 -3.91 6.11
CA PRO A 15 -10.45 -4.90 5.19
C PRO A 15 -11.26 -5.00 3.89
N LYS A 16 -10.63 -5.42 2.79
CA LYS A 16 -11.30 -5.62 1.48
C LYS A 16 -10.75 -6.84 0.74
N PRO A 17 -11.57 -7.52 -0.07
CA PRO A 17 -11.07 -8.54 -0.98
C PRO A 17 -10.17 -7.93 -2.07
N PHE A 18 -9.28 -8.73 -2.63
CA PHE A 18 -8.52 -8.40 -3.83
C PHE A 18 -8.43 -9.58 -4.80
N GLU A 19 -8.24 -9.26 -6.08
CA GLU A 19 -7.97 -10.21 -7.14
C GLU A 19 -6.77 -9.72 -7.96
N PHE A 20 -5.79 -10.60 -8.20
CA PHE A 20 -4.79 -10.41 -9.23
C PHE A 20 -5.26 -11.15 -10.47
N LYS A 21 -5.53 -10.37 -11.53
CA LYS A 21 -5.95 -10.91 -12.82
C LYS A 21 -4.79 -10.95 -13.79
N ASP A 22 -4.85 -11.90 -14.70
CA ASP A 22 -3.96 -11.94 -15.86
C ASP A 22 -4.19 -10.71 -16.75
N THR A 23 -3.33 -10.56 -17.76
CA THR A 23 -3.38 -9.58 -18.84
C THR A 23 -4.74 -9.51 -19.54
N ASP A 24 -5.48 -10.62 -19.59
CA ASP A 24 -6.85 -10.68 -20.14
C ASP A 24 -7.92 -10.00 -19.25
N ARG A 25 -7.55 -9.64 -18.00
CA ARG A 25 -8.42 -9.06 -16.95
C ARG A 25 -9.64 -9.92 -16.58
N LYS A 26 -9.64 -11.20 -16.94
CA LYS A 26 -10.72 -12.15 -16.68
C LYS A 26 -10.25 -13.29 -15.80
N THR A 27 -9.07 -13.82 -16.09
CA THR A 27 -8.50 -14.97 -15.39
C THR A 27 -7.92 -14.52 -14.04
N VAL A 28 -8.46 -15.03 -12.94
CA VAL A 28 -7.95 -14.76 -11.58
C VAL A 28 -6.74 -15.67 -11.32
N LEU A 29 -5.57 -15.06 -11.21
CA LEU A 29 -4.31 -15.76 -10.93
C LEU A 29 -4.12 -15.97 -9.43
N ALA A 30 -4.61 -15.03 -8.62
CA ALA A 30 -4.55 -15.13 -7.17
C ALA A 30 -5.58 -14.16 -6.54
N GLU A 31 -6.03 -14.49 -5.34
CA GLU A 31 -7.04 -13.72 -4.61
C GLU A 31 -6.85 -13.85 -3.10
N GLY A 32 -7.49 -12.97 -2.35
CA GLY A 32 -7.41 -12.95 -0.91
C GLY A 32 -8.03 -11.69 -0.30
N VAL A 33 -7.57 -11.35 0.91
CA VAL A 33 -8.01 -10.17 1.66
C VAL A 33 -6.83 -9.25 1.97
N VAL A 34 -7.07 -7.94 1.88
CA VAL A 34 -6.20 -6.96 2.52
C VAL A 34 -6.56 -6.92 3.99
N GLU A 35 -5.73 -7.53 4.84
CA GLU A 35 -5.96 -7.66 6.29
C GLU A 35 -5.78 -6.32 6.99
N ASP A 36 -4.76 -5.54 6.59
CA ASP A 36 -4.37 -4.32 7.28
C ASP A 36 -3.59 -3.38 6.35
N VAL A 37 -3.41 -2.12 6.77
CA VAL A 37 -2.69 -1.09 6.00
C VAL A 37 -1.93 -0.13 6.91
N ILE A 38 -0.70 0.20 6.51
CA ILE A 38 0.09 1.29 7.09
C ILE A 38 0.17 2.41 6.07
N LEU A 39 -0.18 3.64 6.48
CA LEU A 39 -0.20 4.82 5.62
C LEU A 39 0.60 5.96 6.25
N VAL A 40 1.35 6.68 5.40
CA VAL A 40 2.13 7.85 5.76
C VAL A 40 1.73 9.01 4.84
N TYR A 41 1.42 10.15 5.43
CA TYR A 41 1.10 11.36 4.69
C TYR A 41 2.33 11.87 3.93
N HIS A 42 2.14 12.24 2.67
CA HIS A 42 3.14 12.80 1.79
C HIS A 42 2.53 13.99 1.04
N ASP A 43 2.88 15.20 1.48
CA ASP A 43 2.46 16.45 0.83
C ASP A 43 3.33 16.74 -0.39
N ASP A 44 2.75 16.71 -1.59
CA ASP A 44 3.50 16.82 -2.85
C ASP A 44 2.67 17.50 -3.95
N TYR A 45 2.93 18.79 -4.19
CA TYR A 45 2.16 19.61 -5.12
C TYR A 45 2.25 19.07 -6.57
N PRO A 46 1.13 18.97 -7.32
CA PRO A 46 -0.20 19.53 -7.06
C PRO A 46 -1.19 18.58 -6.34
N ARG A 47 -0.70 17.50 -5.76
CA ARG A 47 -1.52 16.47 -5.11
C ARG A 47 -1.21 16.39 -3.62
N GLU A 48 -1.97 15.57 -2.94
CA GLU A 48 -1.62 15.07 -1.62
C GLU A 48 -1.76 13.56 -1.65
N TYR A 49 -0.87 12.90 -0.92
CA TYR A 49 -0.75 11.46 -0.94
C TYR A 49 -0.79 10.87 0.45
N TRP A 50 -1.37 9.68 0.54
CA TRP A 50 -1.09 8.72 1.60
C TRP A 50 -0.39 7.54 0.98
N LYS A 51 0.93 7.45 1.15
CA LYS A 51 1.73 6.33 0.65
C LYS A 51 1.80 5.25 1.71
N GLY A 52 1.79 3.99 1.31
CA GLY A 52 1.70 2.93 2.30
C GLY A 52 1.99 1.53 1.81
N VAL A 53 1.79 0.61 2.75
CA VAL A 53 1.94 -0.82 2.57
C VAL A 53 0.66 -1.50 3.05
N GLU A 54 0.06 -2.29 2.17
CA GLU A 54 -1.06 -3.18 2.48
C GLU A 54 -0.52 -4.57 2.82
N LYS A 55 -1.07 -5.20 3.87
CA LYS A 55 -0.79 -6.59 4.22
C LYS A 55 -1.83 -7.50 3.54
N LEU A 56 -1.38 -8.26 2.54
CA LEU A 56 -2.21 -9.18 1.78
C LEU A 56 -2.16 -10.58 2.40
N ARG A 57 -3.32 -11.17 2.65
CA ARG A 57 -3.48 -12.59 2.96
C ARG A 57 -4.15 -13.28 1.79
N PHE A 58 -3.43 -14.17 1.13
CA PHE A 58 -3.96 -14.99 0.05
C PHE A 58 -4.78 -16.15 0.60
N ASN A 59 -5.74 -16.66 -0.19
CA ASN A 59 -6.58 -17.79 0.19
C ASN A 59 -5.79 -19.09 0.47
N ASN A 60 -4.58 -19.21 -0.08
CA ASN A 60 -3.66 -20.32 0.22
C ASN A 60 -2.80 -20.12 1.49
N GLY A 61 -3.09 -19.08 2.28
CA GLY A 61 -2.37 -18.76 3.53
C GLY A 61 -1.13 -17.89 3.37
N ARG A 62 -0.60 -17.72 2.15
CA ARG A 62 0.56 -16.86 1.86
C ARG A 62 0.30 -15.42 2.29
N VAL A 63 1.34 -14.75 2.79
CA VAL A 63 1.32 -13.31 3.10
C VAL A 63 2.27 -12.59 2.16
N GLU A 64 1.85 -11.45 1.64
CA GLU A 64 2.72 -10.51 0.94
C GLU A 64 2.37 -9.06 1.31
N PHE A 65 3.32 -8.16 1.07
CA PHE A 65 3.18 -6.73 1.29
C PHE A 65 3.11 -5.99 -0.03
N ARG A 66 2.06 -5.20 -0.24
CA ARG A 66 1.85 -4.41 -1.45
C ARG A 66 2.08 -2.93 -1.20
N PHE A 67 2.98 -2.33 -1.97
CA PHE A 67 3.23 -0.89 -1.93
C PHE A 67 2.20 -0.12 -2.77
N MET A 68 1.58 0.88 -2.16
CA MET A 68 0.46 1.58 -2.75
C MET A 68 0.38 3.05 -2.31
N TYR A 69 -0.54 3.79 -2.91
CA TYR A 69 -0.89 5.13 -2.46
C TYR A 69 -2.37 5.44 -2.66
N TRP A 70 -2.87 6.36 -1.83
CA TRP A 70 -4.07 7.15 -2.12
C TRP A 70 -3.64 8.54 -2.54
N ALA A 71 -4.25 9.08 -3.59
CA ALA A 71 -3.97 10.43 -4.08
C ALA A 71 -5.24 11.25 -4.25
N ARG A 72 -5.15 12.55 -3.94
CA ARG A 72 -6.19 13.54 -4.19
C ARG A 72 -5.55 14.81 -4.75
N LYS A 73 -6.31 15.62 -5.52
CA LYS A 73 -5.86 16.95 -5.94
C LYS A 73 -5.88 17.90 -4.73
N LYS A 74 -4.77 18.58 -4.47
CA LYS A 74 -4.67 19.50 -3.34
C LYS A 74 -5.61 20.70 -3.51
N GLY A 75 -6.23 21.15 -2.42
CA GLY A 75 -7.12 22.31 -2.41
C GLY A 75 -8.51 22.08 -3.00
N GLN A 76 -8.88 20.84 -3.33
CA GLN A 76 -10.25 20.47 -3.69
C GLN A 76 -10.84 19.59 -2.59
N ALA A 77 -11.58 20.21 -1.67
CA ALA A 77 -12.19 19.52 -0.52
C ALA A 77 -13.10 18.37 -0.97
N ASP A 78 -13.78 18.52 -2.11
CA ASP A 78 -14.72 17.53 -2.66
C ASP A 78 -14.06 16.51 -3.60
N ALA A 79 -12.73 16.56 -3.79
CA ALA A 79 -12.07 15.60 -4.65
C ALA A 79 -12.00 14.23 -3.95
N ASN A 80 -12.37 13.16 -4.67
CA ASN A 80 -12.28 11.80 -4.14
C ASN A 80 -10.84 11.30 -4.08
N TRP A 81 -10.50 10.53 -3.05
CA TRP A 81 -9.26 9.78 -3.02
C TRP A 81 -9.25 8.68 -4.07
N THR A 82 -8.19 8.64 -4.85
CA THR A 82 -7.94 7.61 -5.85
C THR A 82 -6.87 6.66 -5.36
N TRP A 83 -7.18 5.37 -5.35
CA TRP A 83 -6.22 4.31 -5.02
C TRP A 83 -5.34 4.01 -6.24
N GLY A 84 -4.03 3.88 -6.02
CA GLY A 84 -3.06 3.44 -7.00
C GLY A 84 -2.00 2.52 -6.38
N GLN A 85 -1.35 1.71 -7.21
CA GLN A 85 -0.29 0.80 -6.79
C GLN A 85 0.90 0.88 -7.72
N PHE A 86 2.08 0.57 -7.17
CA PHE A 86 3.23 0.15 -7.95
C PHE A 86 3.27 -1.38 -7.77
N ASN A 87 3.35 -2.16 -8.85
CA ASN A 87 3.07 -3.62 -8.89
C ASN A 87 3.98 -4.51 -8.01
N VAL A 88 4.74 -3.94 -7.08
CA VAL A 88 5.64 -4.67 -6.18
C VAL A 88 4.83 -5.24 -5.01
N CYS A 89 4.70 -6.57 -5.01
CA CYS A 89 4.29 -7.36 -3.86
C CYS A 89 5.50 -8.16 -3.38
N LEU A 90 5.79 -8.13 -2.08
CA LEU A 90 6.96 -8.81 -1.50
C LEU A 90 6.53 -9.72 -0.35
N PRO A 91 6.97 -10.99 -0.33
CA PRO A 91 6.89 -11.82 0.86
C PRO A 91 7.64 -11.18 2.05
N PRO A 92 7.22 -11.44 3.30
CA PRO A 92 7.84 -10.85 4.48
C PRO A 92 9.36 -11.03 4.55
N ASP A 93 9.85 -12.26 4.32
CA ASP A 93 11.29 -12.57 4.43
C ASP A 93 12.13 -11.84 3.38
N LEU A 94 11.57 -11.58 2.19
CA LEU A 94 12.24 -10.82 1.15
C LEU A 94 12.25 -9.32 1.48
N LEU A 95 11.15 -8.80 2.03
CA LEU A 95 11.10 -7.40 2.48
C LEU A 95 12.11 -7.14 3.60
N ASP A 96 12.21 -8.03 4.59
CA ASP A 96 13.17 -7.92 5.68
C ASP A 96 14.61 -7.85 5.15
N LYS A 97 14.98 -8.78 4.25
CA LYS A 97 16.30 -8.79 3.59
C LYS A 97 16.57 -7.50 2.82
N LEU A 98 15.57 -6.94 2.13
CA LEU A 98 15.71 -5.68 1.40
C LEU A 98 15.96 -4.52 2.37
N MET A 99 15.20 -4.43 3.45
CA MET A 99 15.36 -3.39 4.47
C MET A 99 16.75 -3.46 5.12
N GLU A 100 17.24 -4.66 5.44
CA GLU A 100 18.62 -4.86 5.93
C GLU A 100 19.67 -4.38 4.92
N CYS A 101 19.51 -4.71 3.64
CA CYS A 101 20.42 -4.29 2.58
C CYS A 101 20.43 -2.76 2.42
N MET A 102 19.25 -2.12 2.48
CA MET A 102 19.12 -0.67 2.42
C MET A 102 19.74 0.01 3.64
N GLN A 103 19.60 -0.58 4.83
CA GLN A 103 20.25 -0.09 6.04
C GLN A 103 21.77 -0.19 5.95
N LYS A 104 22.32 -1.34 5.50
CA LYS A 104 23.77 -1.53 5.28
C LYS A 104 24.35 -0.53 4.28
N LYS A 105 23.57 -0.12 3.28
CA LYS A 105 23.93 0.93 2.31
C LYS A 105 23.73 2.36 2.83
N GLY A 106 23.14 2.54 4.01
CA GLY A 106 22.83 3.85 4.58
C GLY A 106 21.68 4.59 3.88
N TRP A 107 20.85 3.90 3.09
CA TRP A 107 19.70 4.50 2.41
C TRP A 107 18.52 4.73 3.35
N VAL A 108 18.38 3.87 4.37
CA VAL A 108 17.35 3.97 5.41
C VAL A 108 17.98 3.79 6.78
N ARG A 109 17.27 4.29 7.80
CA ARG A 109 17.59 4.07 9.21
C ARG A 109 16.42 3.32 9.82
N LEU A 110 16.64 2.08 10.22
CA LEU A 110 15.69 1.34 11.04
C LEU A 110 15.91 1.80 12.49
N GLN A 111 14.83 2.19 13.16
CA GLN A 111 14.84 2.56 14.58
C GLN A 111 14.82 1.32 15.46
#